data_AF-A0A844G7T5-F1
#
_entry.id   AF-A0A844G7T5-F1
#
_cell.length_a   1.000
_cell.length_b   1.000
_cell.length_c   1.000
_cell.angle_alpha   90.00
_cell.angle_beta   90.00
_cell.angle_gamma   90.00
#
_symmetry.space_group_name_H-M   'P 1'
#
loop_
_entity.id
_entity.type
_entity.pdbx_description
1 polymer ?
#
loop_
_entity_poly.entity_id
_entity_poly.type
_entity_poly.pdbx_seq_one_letter_code
_entity_poly.pdbx_strand_id
1 'polypeptide(L)'
;MRGAAGSTNSSSPESSRSGSFCSPPSAPDGSGRTAGAVSGRGNAAWKRRFFIPRQPGNRDQDCRPNRAQRRRAFKTDGTGSRYLFEPGQPNCGQKLSAKFSRFFPEPALTCFTTKFILSKLQCKQRSIDVTVLNNGVTGHRGNPEAAPENTLAGFASAIALGVDFLETDVHESADGVLFLCHDATTGRTCGTDLAIAETEAAELRKLNAAHSFPSERFAPIPTLGELLALVAANPHIRLSLQPKCPAVGAICAAVERAGLAGRIAFNDGNFELLMEAKERLPEALIFYDTRDVEQLESGIGKAVAAGFYGLVAHQDSLNRERVAAIAEAGLEPGVWTVNDETAMRRFLDMGVYRFYTDCPARLLKLKEGR
;
A
#
# COMPACT_ATOMS: atom_id res chain seq x y z
N MET A 1 41.06 11.66 49.86
CA MET A 1 41.17 10.88 51.12
C MET A 1 40.11 9.77 51.12
N ARG A 2 40.31 8.72 51.93
CA ARG A 2 39.34 7.83 52.64
C ARG A 2 37.83 8.09 52.36
N GLY A 3 36.93 7.11 52.22
CA GLY A 3 36.96 5.64 52.43
C GLY A 3 35.58 5.22 53.00
N ALA A 4 34.81 4.25 52.52
CA ALA A 4 35.07 2.82 52.21
C ALA A 4 35.09 1.90 53.46
N ALA A 5 33.93 1.27 53.79
CA ALA A 5 33.75 -0.07 54.40
C ALA A 5 32.24 -0.35 54.63
N GLY A 6 31.76 -1.59 54.44
CA GLY A 6 30.35 -1.94 54.67
C GLY A 6 29.88 -3.28 54.08
N SER A 7 30.34 -4.39 54.66
CA SER A 7 29.92 -5.79 54.39
C SER A 7 29.94 -6.58 55.72
N THR A 8 29.43 -7.79 55.92
CA THR A 8 29.14 -8.97 55.04
C THR A 8 27.88 -9.76 55.51
N ASN A 9 27.68 -10.97 54.95
CA ASN A 9 26.77 -12.08 55.34
C ASN A 9 25.32 -11.98 54.85
N SER A 10 24.67 -13.04 54.32
CA SER A 10 25.08 -14.40 53.88
C SER A 10 24.04 -14.93 52.84
N SER A 11 23.99 -16.17 52.29
CA SER A 11 24.58 -17.49 52.61
C SER A 11 24.66 -18.38 51.35
N SER A 12 25.53 -19.41 51.34
CA SER A 12 25.72 -20.42 50.28
C SER A 12 26.37 -21.71 50.86
N PRO A 13 26.31 -22.91 50.23
CA PRO A 13 25.52 -23.37 49.07
C PRO A 13 24.75 -24.71 49.36
N GLU A 14 24.58 -25.58 48.34
CA GLU A 14 24.08 -26.99 48.35
C GLU A 14 22.55 -27.25 48.48
N SER A 15 21.98 -28.38 48.02
CA SER A 15 22.24 -29.17 46.77
C SER A 15 21.07 -30.13 46.43
N SER A 16 20.72 -30.29 45.14
CA SER A 16 19.99 -31.42 44.46
C SER A 16 19.45 -30.88 43.11
N ARG A 17 19.55 -31.51 41.92
CA ARG A 17 19.62 -32.90 41.40
C ARG A 17 18.27 -33.62 41.15
N SER A 18 17.63 -33.22 40.05
CA SER A 18 17.11 -34.07 38.95
C SER A 18 16.79 -35.56 39.19
N GLY A 19 15.58 -35.98 38.80
CA GLY A 19 15.22 -37.39 38.56
C GLY A 19 14.04 -37.50 37.57
N SER A 20 14.00 -38.58 36.78
CA SER A 20 13.01 -38.81 35.70
C SER A 20 12.59 -40.30 35.62
N PHE A 21 11.51 -40.57 34.88
CA PHE A 21 10.94 -41.89 34.52
C PHE A 21 10.31 -42.76 35.63
N CYS A 22 9.08 -43.26 35.38
CA CYS A 22 8.82 -44.69 35.12
C CYS A 22 7.35 -45.04 34.76
N SER A 23 7.19 -46.19 34.12
CA SER A 23 5.96 -46.96 33.79
C SER A 23 6.41 -48.44 33.62
N PRO A 24 5.56 -49.48 33.35
CA PRO A 24 4.10 -49.59 33.19
C PRO A 24 3.51 -50.61 34.22
N PRO A 25 2.48 -51.46 33.95
CA PRO A 25 2.62 -52.63 33.05
C PRO A 25 1.37 -53.15 32.26
N SER A 26 1.67 -53.80 31.12
CA SER A 26 1.00 -54.98 30.49
C SER A 26 -0.42 -54.94 29.87
N ALA A 27 -0.57 -55.71 28.78
CA ALA A 27 -1.81 -56.10 28.07
C ALA A 27 -2.14 -57.61 28.32
N PRO A 28 -3.18 -58.22 27.71
CA PRO A 28 -3.14 -58.68 26.29
C PRO A 28 -4.53 -58.51 25.59
N ASP A 29 -4.86 -58.95 24.36
CA ASP A 29 -4.16 -59.61 23.23
C ASP A 29 -4.87 -59.20 21.89
N GLY A 30 -4.47 -59.74 20.72
CA GLY A 30 -5.27 -59.70 19.49
C GLY A 30 -4.46 -59.74 18.19
N SER A 31 -4.61 -60.81 17.38
CA SER A 31 -3.79 -61.05 16.18
C SER A 31 -4.51 -60.78 14.85
N GLY A 32 -3.77 -60.34 13.82
CA GLY A 32 -4.32 -60.11 12.47
C GLY A 32 -3.29 -59.64 11.44
N ARG A 33 -2.76 -60.55 10.62
CA ARG A 33 -2.08 -60.25 9.32
C ARG A 33 -3.16 -60.26 8.21
N THR A 34 -2.98 -59.79 6.97
CA THR A 34 -1.77 -59.54 6.16
C THR A 34 -2.08 -58.49 5.06
N ALA A 35 -1.06 -58.00 4.35
CA ALA A 35 -1.24 -57.06 3.23
C ALA A 35 -1.85 -57.69 1.96
N GLY A 36 -2.43 -56.86 1.09
CA GLY A 36 -2.86 -57.21 -0.27
C GLY A 36 -3.02 -55.97 -1.15
N ALA A 37 -2.11 -55.75 -2.09
CA ALA A 37 -2.15 -54.64 -3.03
C ALA A 37 -2.58 -55.13 -4.42
N VAL A 38 -3.60 -54.49 -5.01
CA VAL A 38 -4.02 -54.70 -6.41
C VAL A 38 -4.26 -53.34 -7.06
N SER A 39 -3.87 -53.21 -8.33
CA SER A 39 -3.93 -51.97 -9.10
C SER A 39 -5.29 -51.78 -9.80
N GLY A 40 -5.69 -50.51 -9.97
CA GLY A 40 -6.88 -50.14 -10.74
C GLY A 40 -6.68 -48.77 -11.42
N ARG A 41 -6.50 -48.76 -12.74
CA ARG A 41 -6.47 -47.51 -13.54
C ARG A 41 -7.91 -47.15 -13.93
N GLY A 42 -8.33 -45.91 -13.69
CA GLY A 42 -9.66 -45.43 -14.06
C GLY A 42 -9.67 -43.95 -14.42
N ASN A 43 -9.64 -43.62 -15.71
CA ASN A 43 -9.79 -42.24 -16.19
C ASN A 43 -11.25 -41.77 -16.05
N ALA A 44 -11.47 -40.66 -15.35
CA ALA A 44 -12.78 -39.99 -15.26
C ALA A 44 -12.67 -38.49 -15.58
N ALA A 45 -12.52 -38.15 -16.86
CA ALA A 45 -12.41 -36.76 -17.31
C ALA A 45 -13.76 -36.03 -17.25
N TRP A 46 -13.96 -35.19 -16.23
CA TRP A 46 -15.17 -34.39 -16.03
C TRP A 46 -15.33 -33.25 -17.04
N LYS A 47 -15.71 -33.58 -18.28
CA LYS A 47 -16.15 -32.60 -19.29
C LYS A 47 -17.51 -31.99 -18.90
N ARG A 48 -17.50 -30.93 -18.08
CA ARG A 48 -18.69 -30.08 -17.87
C ARG A 48 -19.10 -29.43 -19.20
N ARG A 49 -20.15 -29.96 -19.83
CA ARG A 49 -20.81 -29.32 -20.98
C ARG A 49 -21.53 -28.06 -20.50
N PHE A 50 -21.07 -26.89 -20.92
CA PHE A 50 -21.89 -25.68 -20.86
C PHE A 50 -23.06 -25.83 -21.84
N PHE A 51 -24.28 -25.77 -21.31
CA PHE A 51 -25.51 -25.73 -22.10
C PHE A 51 -25.92 -24.27 -22.25
N ILE A 52 -26.08 -23.78 -23.48
CA ILE A 52 -26.44 -22.39 -23.77
C ILE A 52 -27.91 -22.34 -24.21
N PRO A 53 -28.83 -21.81 -23.38
CA PRO A 53 -30.17 -21.46 -23.83
C PRO A 53 -30.10 -20.26 -24.80
N ARG A 54 -30.82 -20.35 -25.93
CA ARG A 54 -30.95 -19.22 -26.87
C ARG A 54 -31.95 -18.19 -26.33
N GLN A 55 -31.70 -16.91 -26.60
CA GLN A 55 -32.68 -15.84 -26.38
C GLN A 55 -33.77 -15.81 -27.47
N PRO A 56 -35.00 -15.47 -27.10
CA PRO A 56 -35.85 -14.52 -27.80
C PRO A 56 -35.79 -13.14 -27.09
N GLY A 57 -35.90 -12.01 -27.77
CA GLY A 57 -35.99 -11.74 -29.21
C GLY A 57 -36.09 -10.24 -29.44
N ASN A 58 -35.52 -9.71 -30.52
CA ASN A 58 -35.36 -8.27 -30.68
C ASN A 58 -36.69 -7.53 -30.88
N ARG A 59 -36.77 -6.29 -30.38
CA ARG A 59 -37.72 -5.27 -30.83
C ARG A 59 -37.02 -3.91 -30.89
N ASP A 60 -36.50 -3.61 -32.07
CA ASP A 60 -36.10 -2.25 -32.42
C ASP A 60 -37.33 -1.32 -32.38
N GLN A 61 -37.13 -0.10 -31.88
CA GLN A 61 -37.95 1.05 -32.29
C GLN A 61 -37.02 2.19 -32.67
N ASP A 62 -37.09 2.58 -33.95
CA ASP A 62 -36.37 3.71 -34.50
C ASP A 62 -36.76 5.03 -33.84
N CYS A 63 -35.74 5.84 -33.54
CA CYS A 63 -35.86 7.30 -33.45
C CYS A 63 -34.56 7.96 -33.93
N ARG A 64 -34.37 7.99 -35.26
CA ARG A 64 -33.32 8.82 -35.88
C ARG A 64 -33.70 10.31 -35.90
N PRO A 65 -32.73 11.23 -35.87
CA PRO A 65 -32.97 12.61 -35.47
C PRO A 65 -33.51 13.51 -36.60
N ASN A 66 -34.33 14.49 -36.24
CA ASN A 66 -34.68 15.60 -37.11
C ASN A 66 -33.72 16.80 -36.88
N ARG A 67 -33.42 17.58 -37.93
CA ARG A 67 -32.28 18.52 -37.98
C ARG A 67 -32.65 19.87 -38.58
N ALA A 68 -33.42 20.67 -37.85
CA ALA A 68 -33.78 22.05 -38.16
C ALA A 68 -33.84 22.89 -36.86
N GLN A 69 -33.44 24.15 -36.79
CA GLN A 69 -32.81 25.03 -37.79
C GLN A 69 -31.88 26.06 -37.09
N ARG A 70 -31.08 26.81 -37.86
CA ARG A 70 -30.14 27.82 -37.33
C ARG A 70 -30.85 29.13 -36.96
N ARG A 71 -30.46 29.80 -35.86
CA ARG A 71 -29.83 31.16 -35.87
C ARG A 71 -29.53 31.75 -34.47
N ARG A 72 -28.29 32.22 -34.32
CA ARG A 72 -27.80 33.42 -33.61
C ARG A 72 -28.56 33.97 -32.38
N ALA A 73 -27.86 34.02 -31.25
CA ALA A 73 -27.71 35.25 -30.47
C ALA A 73 -26.34 35.26 -29.76
N PHE A 74 -25.66 36.41 -29.74
CA PHE A 74 -24.58 36.70 -28.78
C PHE A 74 -25.21 37.26 -27.50
N LYS A 75 -24.62 36.95 -26.34
CA LYS A 75 -24.50 37.88 -25.21
C LYS A 75 -23.20 37.62 -24.46
N THR A 76 -22.61 38.68 -23.93
CA THR A 76 -21.31 38.66 -23.25
C THR A 76 -21.32 39.74 -22.18
N ASP A 77 -21.33 39.30 -20.92
CA ASP A 77 -21.39 40.14 -19.73
C ASP A 77 -20.82 39.33 -18.54
N GLY A 78 -19.94 39.89 -17.69
CA GLY A 78 -19.36 41.23 -17.78
C GLY A 78 -18.37 41.66 -16.68
N THR A 79 -17.91 40.78 -15.78
CA THR A 79 -17.03 41.14 -14.63
C THR A 79 -16.14 39.96 -14.19
N GLY A 80 -14.93 40.15 -13.64
CA GLY A 80 -14.24 41.43 -13.45
C GLY A 80 -13.15 41.54 -12.36
N SER A 81 -12.34 40.49 -12.07
CA SER A 81 -11.13 40.59 -11.21
C SER A 81 -9.98 39.77 -11.82
N ARG A 82 -8.92 40.40 -12.37
CA ARG A 82 -7.77 41.04 -11.68
C ARG A 82 -6.74 40.02 -11.16
N TYR A 83 -5.82 39.65 -12.04
CA TYR A 83 -4.52 39.07 -11.66
C TYR A 83 -3.57 40.17 -11.16
N LEU A 84 -2.70 39.84 -10.21
CA LEU A 84 -1.50 40.60 -9.91
C LEU A 84 -0.27 39.78 -10.33
N PHE A 85 0.57 40.37 -11.17
CA PHE A 85 1.88 39.84 -11.58
C PHE A 85 2.85 41.03 -11.59
N GLU A 86 3.86 41.02 -10.72
CA GLU A 86 4.98 41.97 -10.78
C GLU A 86 6.21 41.29 -11.39
N PRO A 87 6.83 41.86 -12.44
CA PRO A 87 8.02 41.30 -13.06
C PRO A 87 9.30 41.79 -12.36
N GLY A 88 9.83 40.99 -11.43
CA GLY A 88 11.10 41.25 -10.73
C GLY A 88 12.28 40.42 -11.26
N GLN A 89 13.16 41.03 -12.07
CA GLN A 89 14.46 40.49 -12.48
C GLN A 89 15.52 41.60 -12.42
N PRO A 90 16.70 41.30 -11.86
CA PRO A 90 17.94 41.85 -12.41
C PRO A 90 18.99 40.77 -12.69
N ASN A 91 19.76 40.97 -13.76
CA ASN A 91 20.80 40.04 -14.21
C ASN A 91 22.00 39.97 -13.25
N CYS A 92 22.44 38.76 -12.94
CA CYS A 92 23.84 38.41 -12.64
C CYS A 92 24.00 36.92 -12.96
N GLY A 93 25.07 36.40 -13.55
CA GLY A 93 26.31 37.01 -14.03
C GLY A 93 27.30 35.86 -14.25
N GLN A 94 27.90 35.73 -15.43
CA GLN A 94 28.64 34.52 -15.80
C GLN A 94 29.89 34.29 -14.93
N LYS A 95 30.15 33.03 -14.54
CA LYS A 95 31.44 32.33 -14.77
C LYS A 95 31.46 30.89 -14.22
N LEU A 96 31.81 29.95 -15.13
CA LEU A 96 32.67 28.77 -14.93
C LEU A 96 32.27 27.71 -13.87
N SER A 97 32.57 26.42 -14.04
CA SER A 97 33.56 25.78 -14.92
C SER A 97 33.02 24.51 -15.59
N ALA A 98 33.76 23.98 -16.57
CA ALA A 98 33.35 22.85 -17.41
C ALA A 98 34.00 21.53 -16.98
N LYS A 99 33.32 20.41 -17.28
CA LYS A 99 33.91 19.07 -17.47
C LYS A 99 32.99 18.19 -18.32
N PHE A 100 33.55 17.16 -18.94
CA PHE A 100 32.89 16.14 -19.78
C PHE A 100 32.19 16.63 -21.06
N SER A 101 32.99 17.12 -22.02
CA SER A 101 32.70 16.94 -23.44
C SER A 101 33.36 15.66 -23.97
N ARG A 102 32.57 14.68 -24.43
CA ARG A 102 32.97 13.60 -25.35
C ARG A 102 31.76 12.77 -25.79
N PHE A 103 31.18 13.09 -26.95
CA PHE A 103 31.09 12.23 -28.13
C PHE A 103 30.27 12.93 -29.24
N PHE A 104 30.52 12.54 -30.49
CA PHE A 104 29.92 13.02 -31.75
C PHE A 104 30.31 14.45 -32.24
N PRO A 105 30.59 14.62 -33.56
CA PRO A 105 30.81 15.91 -34.20
C PRO A 105 29.59 16.42 -35.00
N GLU A 106 29.51 17.74 -35.10
CA GLU A 106 28.65 18.57 -35.97
C GLU A 106 29.54 19.79 -36.38
N PRO A 107 29.29 20.55 -37.49
CA PRO A 107 27.96 20.90 -37.98
C PRO A 107 27.69 20.71 -39.49
N ALA A 108 26.43 20.41 -39.83
CA ALA A 108 25.86 20.69 -41.14
C ALA A 108 24.56 21.52 -41.03
N LEU A 109 24.64 22.84 -41.28
CA LEU A 109 23.44 23.69 -41.33
C LEU A 109 22.56 23.33 -42.55
N THR A 110 21.32 22.89 -42.30
CA THR A 110 20.23 23.04 -43.27
C THR A 110 19.02 23.68 -42.60
N CYS A 111 18.63 24.86 -43.06
CA CYS A 111 17.48 25.58 -42.50
C CYS A 111 16.16 25.00 -43.01
N PHE A 112 15.50 24.16 -42.20
CA PHE A 112 14.14 23.68 -42.46
C PHE A 112 13.13 24.23 -41.44
N THR A 113 12.45 25.31 -41.87
CA THR A 113 11.08 25.71 -41.48
C THR A 113 10.65 25.47 -40.03
N THR A 114 10.80 26.49 -39.18
CA THR A 114 10.27 26.53 -37.80
C THR A 114 8.74 26.60 -37.75
N LYS A 115 8.06 25.47 -38.00
CA LYS A 115 6.61 25.23 -37.80
C LYS A 115 6.38 23.72 -37.78
N PHE A 116 5.68 23.22 -36.75
CA PHE A 116 5.93 21.89 -36.14
C PHE A 116 7.37 21.85 -35.57
N ILE A 117 7.64 21.54 -34.30
CA ILE A 117 6.84 20.85 -33.28
C ILE A 117 6.69 21.75 -32.03
N LEU A 118 5.51 22.33 -31.84
CA LEU A 118 5.06 22.93 -30.56
C LEU A 118 3.64 22.42 -30.26
N SER A 119 3.52 21.10 -30.15
CA SER A 119 2.25 20.39 -30.00
C SER A 119 2.43 19.19 -29.08
N LYS A 120 1.61 19.12 -28.01
CA LYS A 120 1.50 17.99 -27.08
C LYS A 120 2.69 17.66 -26.16
N LEU A 121 3.46 18.66 -25.73
CA LEU A 121 3.87 18.71 -24.32
C LEU A 121 2.85 19.56 -23.52
N GLN A 122 1.60 19.11 -23.53
CA GLN A 122 0.69 19.46 -22.44
C GLN A 122 1.19 18.70 -21.22
N CYS A 123 1.98 19.37 -20.38
CA CYS A 123 2.12 18.96 -19.00
C CYS A 123 0.70 18.91 -18.43
N LYS A 124 0.18 17.70 -18.18
CA LYS A 124 -1.03 17.52 -17.39
C LYS A 124 -0.67 17.95 -15.98
N GLN A 125 -0.90 19.23 -15.68
CA GLN A 125 -1.09 19.66 -14.30
C GLN A 125 -2.24 18.80 -13.76
N ARG A 126 -1.91 17.74 -13.01
CA ARG A 126 -2.87 17.04 -12.18
C ARG A 126 -3.43 18.11 -11.25
N SER A 127 -4.68 18.47 -11.44
CA SER A 127 -5.40 19.31 -10.49
C SER A 127 -5.30 18.62 -9.15
N ILE A 128 -4.60 19.24 -8.20
CA ILE A 128 -4.61 18.79 -6.81
C ILE A 128 -6.06 18.88 -6.37
N ASP A 129 -6.67 17.73 -6.11
CA ASP A 129 -8.01 17.69 -5.53
C ASP A 129 -7.88 18.20 -4.10
N VAL A 130 -8.27 19.46 -3.89
CA VAL A 130 -8.20 20.14 -2.60
C VAL A 130 -9.15 19.55 -1.55
N THR A 131 -9.89 18.49 -1.88
CA THR A 131 -10.62 17.69 -0.89
C THR A 131 -9.77 16.61 -0.23
N VAL A 132 -8.73 16.04 -0.86
CA VAL A 132 -7.90 15.01 -0.21
C VAL A 132 -6.77 15.62 0.62
N LEU A 133 -6.46 14.99 1.75
CA LEU A 133 -5.27 15.33 2.54
C LEU A 133 -4.00 14.96 1.78
N ASN A 134 -2.95 15.74 2.00
CA ASN A 134 -1.65 15.53 1.38
C ASN A 134 -0.54 16.00 2.36
N ASN A 135 -0.47 15.32 3.51
CA ASN A 135 0.53 15.56 4.55
C ASN A 135 1.61 14.46 4.63
N GLY A 136 1.56 13.43 3.78
CA GLY A 136 2.54 12.35 3.73
C GLY A 136 2.52 11.39 4.93
N VAL A 137 1.55 11.48 5.84
CA VAL A 137 1.38 10.52 6.93
C VAL A 137 0.49 9.37 6.44
N THR A 138 1.05 8.17 6.39
CA THR A 138 0.31 6.92 6.16
C THR A 138 0.14 6.20 7.50
N GLY A 139 -1.11 6.00 7.92
CA GLY A 139 -1.45 5.15 9.06
C GLY A 139 -1.31 3.68 8.67
N HIS A 140 -0.17 3.08 9.05
CA HIS A 140 0.15 1.68 8.77
C HIS A 140 -0.86 0.80 9.51
N ARG A 141 -1.63 0.01 8.76
CA ARG A 141 -2.73 -0.84 9.27
C ARG A 141 -3.77 -0.07 10.10
N GLY A 142 -3.93 1.24 9.86
CA GLY A 142 -4.73 2.16 10.68
C GLY A 142 -3.89 2.91 11.71
N ASN A 143 -4.14 2.66 13.00
CA ASN A 143 -3.45 3.32 14.13
C ASN A 143 -3.10 2.33 15.28
N PRO A 144 -2.18 1.38 15.06
CA PRO A 144 -1.81 0.33 16.02
C PRO A 144 -1.35 0.82 17.40
N GLU A 145 -0.88 2.07 17.55
CA GLU A 145 -0.57 2.67 18.86
C GLU A 145 -1.81 2.86 19.76
N ALA A 146 -3.01 2.99 19.19
CA ALA A 146 -4.24 3.32 19.95
C ALA A 146 -5.48 2.46 19.62
N ALA A 147 -5.44 1.64 18.56
CA ALA A 147 -6.52 0.73 18.18
C ALA A 147 -5.96 -0.49 17.41
N PRO A 148 -6.63 -1.65 17.41
CA PRO A 148 -6.08 -2.88 16.84
C PRO A 148 -5.82 -2.79 15.32
N GLU A 149 -4.67 -3.32 14.89
CA GLU A 149 -4.21 -3.26 13.50
C GLU A 149 -5.19 -3.93 12.52
N ASN A 150 -5.31 -3.37 11.31
CA ASN A 150 -6.20 -3.85 10.25
C ASN A 150 -7.68 -4.00 10.67
N THR A 151 -8.15 -3.29 11.71
CA THR A 151 -9.57 -3.26 12.11
C THR A 151 -10.28 -1.97 11.67
N LEU A 152 -11.61 -2.01 11.51
CA LEU A 152 -12.40 -0.80 11.25
C LEU A 152 -12.25 0.27 12.34
N ALA A 153 -11.99 -0.13 13.60
CA ALA A 153 -11.65 0.78 14.69
C ALA A 153 -10.28 1.44 14.48
N GLY A 154 -9.26 0.67 14.07
CA GLY A 154 -7.93 1.17 13.70
C GLY A 154 -7.98 2.17 12.54
N PHE A 155 -8.73 1.86 11.48
CA PHE A 155 -8.92 2.74 10.34
C PHE A 155 -9.71 4.01 10.69
N ALA A 156 -10.79 3.91 11.46
CA ALA A 156 -11.55 5.07 11.93
C ALA A 156 -10.72 5.97 12.86
N SER A 157 -9.86 5.40 13.70
CA SER A 157 -8.92 6.13 14.55
C SER A 157 -7.92 6.94 13.72
N ALA A 158 -7.32 6.34 12.70
CA ALA A 158 -6.40 7.04 11.79
C ALA A 158 -7.10 8.13 10.95
N ILE A 159 -8.33 7.89 10.46
CA ILE A 159 -9.15 8.90 9.79
C ILE A 159 -9.40 10.10 10.72
N ALA A 160 -9.77 9.86 11.99
CA ALA A 160 -10.05 10.91 12.97
C ALA A 160 -8.81 11.77 13.33
N LEU A 161 -7.60 11.25 13.12
CA LEU A 161 -6.35 12.00 13.25
C LEU A 161 -6.01 12.86 12.02
N GLY A 162 -6.65 12.64 10.86
CA GLY A 162 -6.31 13.36 9.63
C GLY A 162 -5.00 12.89 8.98
N VAL A 163 -4.76 11.58 8.92
CA VAL A 163 -3.69 11.03 8.07
C VAL A 163 -4.01 11.22 6.58
N ASP A 164 -2.99 11.28 5.73
CA ASP A 164 -3.11 11.37 4.27
C ASP A 164 -3.59 10.05 3.66
N PHE A 165 -2.98 8.94 4.09
CA PHE A 165 -3.33 7.59 3.67
C PHE A 165 -3.65 6.69 4.86
N LEU A 166 -4.63 5.81 4.70
CA LEU A 166 -4.62 4.51 5.36
C LEU A 166 -3.74 3.56 4.53
N GLU A 167 -3.09 2.61 5.18
CA GLU A 167 -2.53 1.42 4.53
C GLU A 167 -3.18 0.16 5.12
N THR A 168 -3.29 -0.90 4.32
CA THR A 168 -3.78 -2.20 4.76
C THR A 168 -3.26 -3.35 3.89
N ASP A 169 -3.10 -4.49 4.53
CA ASP A 169 -2.68 -5.77 3.96
C ASP A 169 -3.90 -6.61 3.48
N VAL A 170 -3.93 -7.04 2.22
CA VAL A 170 -5.08 -7.78 1.64
C VAL A 170 -4.75 -9.23 1.30
N HIS A 171 -5.53 -10.16 1.86
CA HIS A 171 -5.58 -11.58 1.49
C HIS A 171 -6.94 -11.95 0.88
N GLU A 172 -7.03 -13.15 0.28
CA GLU A 172 -8.26 -13.76 -0.23
C GLU A 172 -8.56 -15.04 0.55
N SER A 173 -9.83 -15.26 0.92
CA SER A 173 -10.30 -16.47 1.60
C SER A 173 -10.53 -17.63 0.62
N ALA A 174 -10.74 -18.85 1.13
CA ALA A 174 -10.98 -20.04 0.31
C ALA A 174 -12.24 -19.91 -0.60
N ASP A 175 -13.19 -19.05 -0.22
CA ASP A 175 -14.42 -18.72 -0.96
C ASP A 175 -14.34 -17.39 -1.74
N GLY A 176 -13.16 -16.78 -1.88
CA GLY A 176 -12.93 -15.61 -2.75
C GLY A 176 -13.32 -14.25 -2.15
N VAL A 177 -13.37 -14.15 -0.81
CA VAL A 177 -13.65 -12.90 -0.11
C VAL A 177 -12.34 -12.24 0.32
N LEU A 178 -12.21 -10.94 0.03
CA LEU A 178 -11.00 -10.18 0.34
C LEU A 178 -11.01 -9.70 1.80
N PHE A 179 -10.04 -10.15 2.59
CA PHE A 179 -9.88 -9.87 4.02
C PHE A 179 -8.63 -9.03 4.32
N LEU A 180 -8.69 -8.28 5.43
CA LEU A 180 -7.63 -7.37 5.85
C LEU A 180 -6.83 -7.96 7.03
N CYS A 181 -5.58 -8.37 6.78
CA CYS A 181 -4.68 -8.97 7.77
C CYS A 181 -3.24 -8.95 7.24
N HIS A 182 -2.25 -8.63 8.08
CA HIS A 182 -0.85 -8.67 7.63
C HIS A 182 -0.38 -10.09 7.30
N ASP A 183 -0.58 -11.00 8.24
CA ASP A 183 -0.04 -12.35 8.19
C ASP A 183 -0.98 -13.29 7.42
N ALA A 184 -0.41 -14.28 6.73
CA ALA A 184 -1.18 -15.30 6.02
C ALA A 184 -1.97 -16.24 6.95
N THR A 185 -1.69 -16.21 8.25
CA THR A 185 -2.43 -16.95 9.28
C THR A 185 -2.88 -16.02 10.40
N THR A 186 -4.00 -16.34 11.05
CA THR A 186 -4.68 -15.44 11.99
C THR A 186 -4.13 -15.48 13.42
N GLY A 187 -3.18 -16.37 13.74
CA GLY A 187 -2.77 -16.66 15.12
C GLY A 187 -2.31 -15.45 15.94
N ARG A 188 -1.52 -14.55 15.35
CA ARG A 188 -0.94 -13.38 16.06
C ARG A 188 -1.99 -12.35 16.48
N THR A 189 -2.94 -12.05 15.62
CA THR A 189 -3.96 -11.01 15.84
C THR A 189 -5.23 -11.56 16.50
N CYS A 190 -5.56 -12.83 16.26
CA CYS A 190 -6.82 -13.43 16.67
C CYS A 190 -6.73 -14.47 17.79
N GLY A 191 -5.53 -14.90 18.19
CA GLY A 191 -5.31 -15.97 19.18
C GLY A 191 -5.73 -17.37 18.72
N THR A 192 -6.29 -17.49 17.52
CA THR A 192 -6.64 -18.75 16.84
C THR A 192 -5.94 -18.73 15.49
N ASP A 193 -5.20 -19.79 15.17
CA ASP A 193 -4.35 -19.85 13.98
C ASP A 193 -5.02 -20.64 12.85
N LEU A 194 -5.58 -19.92 11.89
CA LEU A 194 -6.15 -20.44 10.64
C LEU A 194 -5.42 -19.80 9.46
N ALA A 195 -5.13 -20.57 8.40
CA ALA A 195 -4.59 -20.02 7.16
C ALA A 195 -5.71 -19.38 6.33
N ILE A 196 -5.57 -18.09 5.98
CA ILE A 196 -6.67 -17.30 5.41
C ILE A 196 -7.14 -17.90 4.07
N ALA A 197 -6.20 -18.24 3.18
CA ALA A 197 -6.47 -18.82 1.87
C ALA A 197 -7.08 -20.25 1.91
N GLU A 198 -7.08 -20.91 3.08
CA GLU A 198 -7.65 -22.26 3.27
C GLU A 198 -8.95 -22.24 4.09
N THR A 199 -9.41 -21.06 4.51
CA THR A 199 -10.57 -20.87 5.40
C THR A 199 -11.69 -20.10 4.70
N GLU A 200 -12.94 -20.53 4.87
CA GLU A 200 -14.11 -19.79 4.36
C GLU A 200 -14.37 -18.50 5.18
N ALA A 201 -14.91 -17.47 4.51
CA ALA A 201 -15.22 -16.18 5.11
C ALA A 201 -16.11 -16.26 6.35
N ALA A 202 -17.03 -17.23 6.37
CA ALA A 202 -17.94 -17.48 7.49
C ALA A 202 -17.22 -17.88 8.79
N GLU A 203 -16.07 -18.55 8.71
CA GLU A 203 -15.26 -18.91 9.87
C GLU A 203 -14.31 -17.77 10.25
N LEU A 204 -13.66 -17.12 9.28
CA LEU A 204 -12.80 -15.95 9.50
C LEU A 204 -13.53 -14.81 10.24
N ARG A 205 -14.82 -14.59 9.96
CA ARG A 205 -15.65 -13.58 10.64
C ARG A 205 -16.03 -13.89 12.09
N LYS A 206 -15.76 -15.10 12.59
CA LYS A 206 -15.93 -15.45 14.01
C LYS A 206 -14.72 -15.07 14.86
N LEU A 207 -13.57 -14.85 14.22
CA LEU A 207 -12.32 -14.53 14.89
C LEU A 207 -12.29 -13.09 15.39
N ASN A 208 -11.57 -12.85 16.49
CA ASN A 208 -11.42 -11.54 17.10
C ASN A 208 -10.06 -10.92 16.75
N ALA A 209 -9.97 -10.11 15.71
CA ALA A 209 -8.77 -9.37 15.31
C ALA A 209 -8.27 -8.37 16.39
N ALA A 210 -9.07 -8.10 17.43
CA ALA A 210 -8.69 -7.33 18.60
C ALA A 210 -8.25 -8.20 19.80
N HIS A 211 -8.07 -9.52 19.66
CA HIS A 211 -7.79 -10.44 20.79
C HIS A 211 -6.65 -9.97 21.71
N SER A 212 -5.59 -9.42 21.12
CA SER A 212 -4.40 -8.95 21.83
C SER A 212 -4.47 -7.47 22.26
N PHE A 213 -5.60 -6.77 22.03
CA PHE A 213 -5.72 -5.32 22.23
C PHE A 213 -6.50 -4.94 23.51
N PRO A 214 -5.90 -4.30 24.53
CA PRO A 214 -6.51 -4.20 25.86
C PRO A 214 -7.86 -3.48 25.97
N SER A 215 -8.16 -2.55 25.06
CA SER A 215 -9.36 -1.70 25.14
C SER A 215 -10.53 -2.15 24.27
N GLU A 216 -10.32 -3.11 23.36
CA GLU A 216 -11.34 -3.52 22.39
C GLU A 216 -11.70 -5.00 22.61
N ARG A 217 -12.95 -5.26 22.96
CA ARG A 217 -13.38 -6.59 23.40
C ARG A 217 -13.62 -7.53 22.23
N PHE A 218 -14.12 -7.01 21.10
CA PHE A 218 -14.32 -7.81 19.89
C PHE A 218 -14.36 -6.94 18.63
N ALA A 219 -13.41 -7.17 17.73
CA ALA A 219 -13.48 -6.71 16.34
C ALA A 219 -13.30 -7.92 15.40
N PRO A 220 -14.20 -8.16 14.43
CA PRO A 220 -13.98 -9.19 13.42
C PRO A 220 -12.89 -8.76 12.44
N ILE A 221 -12.22 -9.72 11.79
CA ILE A 221 -11.33 -9.42 10.65
C ILE A 221 -12.16 -8.71 9.56
N PRO A 222 -11.85 -7.46 9.17
CA PRO A 222 -12.63 -6.75 8.17
C PRO A 222 -12.43 -7.32 6.77
N THR A 223 -13.43 -7.13 5.94
CA THR A 223 -13.33 -7.29 4.49
C THR A 223 -12.87 -6.00 3.83
N LEU A 224 -12.25 -6.09 2.66
CA LEU A 224 -11.92 -4.92 1.84
C LEU A 224 -13.18 -4.09 1.52
N GLY A 225 -14.34 -4.74 1.34
CA GLY A 225 -15.60 -4.05 1.08
C GLY A 225 -16.06 -3.12 2.21
N GLU A 226 -15.88 -3.51 3.47
CA GLU A 226 -16.19 -2.67 4.63
C GLU A 226 -15.25 -1.46 4.73
N LEU A 227 -13.95 -1.64 4.44
CA LEU A 227 -13.00 -0.52 4.42
C LEU A 227 -13.24 0.43 3.24
N LEU A 228 -13.55 -0.09 2.04
CA LEU A 228 -13.92 0.76 0.90
C LEU A 228 -15.19 1.57 1.20
N ALA A 229 -16.16 1.02 1.92
CA ALA A 229 -17.32 1.78 2.40
C ALA A 229 -16.94 2.89 3.40
N LEU A 230 -16.03 2.61 4.35
CA LEU A 230 -15.49 3.60 5.30
C LEU A 230 -14.72 4.73 4.59
N VAL A 231 -13.94 4.41 3.56
CA VAL A 231 -13.21 5.38 2.72
C VAL A 231 -14.16 6.19 1.84
N ALA A 232 -15.23 5.59 1.30
CA ALA A 232 -16.27 6.30 0.57
C ALA A 232 -17.00 7.32 1.45
N ALA A 233 -17.26 6.99 2.72
CA ALA A 233 -17.92 7.88 3.68
C ALA A 233 -17.06 9.08 4.14
N ASN A 234 -15.73 9.01 3.96
CA ASN A 234 -14.80 10.05 4.40
C ASN A 234 -14.04 10.61 3.19
N PRO A 235 -14.46 11.70 2.54
CA PRO A 235 -13.88 12.13 1.25
C PRO A 235 -12.38 12.48 1.31
N HIS A 236 -11.90 12.91 2.48
CA HIS A 236 -10.56 13.45 2.67
C HIS A 236 -9.40 12.42 2.68
N ILE A 237 -9.71 11.13 2.92
CA ILE A 237 -8.70 10.07 3.08
C ILE A 237 -8.31 9.41 1.75
N ARG A 238 -7.09 8.86 1.65
CA ARG A 238 -6.69 7.95 0.57
C ARG A 238 -6.36 6.56 1.13
N LEU A 239 -6.34 5.52 0.31
CA LEU A 239 -6.10 4.14 0.77
C LEU A 239 -5.02 3.44 -0.06
N SER A 240 -3.96 2.98 0.61
CA SER A 240 -2.88 2.17 0.05
C SER A 240 -3.19 0.71 0.32
N LEU A 241 -3.18 -0.11 -0.72
CA LEU A 241 -3.52 -1.53 -0.67
C LEU A 241 -2.25 -2.35 -0.91
N GLN A 242 -1.89 -3.24 0.03
CA GLN A 242 -0.80 -4.18 -0.13
C GLN A 242 -1.32 -5.60 -0.42
N PRO A 243 -1.25 -6.11 -1.67
CA PRO A 243 -1.72 -7.45 -2.00
C PRO A 243 -0.75 -8.51 -1.48
N LYS A 244 -1.13 -9.26 -0.44
CA LYS A 244 -0.31 -10.36 0.12
C LYS A 244 -0.47 -11.68 -0.65
N CYS A 245 -1.36 -11.71 -1.62
CA CYS A 245 -1.64 -12.84 -2.50
C CYS A 245 -1.92 -12.35 -3.95
N PRO A 246 -1.94 -13.24 -4.96
CA PRO A 246 -2.23 -12.88 -6.37
C PRO A 246 -3.67 -12.42 -6.68
N ALA A 247 -4.36 -11.78 -5.74
CA ALA A 247 -5.75 -11.33 -5.85
C ALA A 247 -5.92 -9.91 -6.44
N VAL A 248 -4.88 -9.35 -7.07
CA VAL A 248 -4.88 -7.96 -7.60
C VAL A 248 -6.08 -7.68 -8.51
N GLY A 249 -6.44 -8.63 -9.38
CA GLY A 249 -7.66 -8.53 -10.20
C GLY A 249 -8.96 -8.39 -9.41
N ALA A 250 -9.12 -9.13 -8.31
CA ALA A 250 -10.28 -9.04 -7.44
C ALA A 250 -10.30 -7.72 -6.65
N ILE A 251 -9.13 -7.26 -6.20
CA ILE A 251 -8.93 -5.99 -5.49
C ILE A 251 -9.31 -4.80 -6.38
N CYS A 252 -8.76 -4.72 -7.60
CA CYS A 252 -9.11 -3.68 -8.56
C CYS A 252 -10.62 -3.66 -8.85
N ALA A 253 -11.21 -4.82 -9.11
CA ALA A 253 -12.65 -4.93 -9.38
C ALA A 253 -13.51 -4.51 -8.17
N ALA A 254 -13.04 -4.69 -6.93
CA ALA A 254 -13.71 -4.17 -5.73
C ALA A 254 -13.64 -2.64 -5.63
N VAL A 255 -12.47 -2.06 -5.92
CA VAL A 255 -12.26 -0.60 -5.97
C VAL A 255 -13.12 0.07 -7.05
N GLU A 256 -13.20 -0.52 -8.24
CA GLU A 256 -14.05 -0.04 -9.34
C GLU A 256 -15.53 -0.04 -8.95
N ARG A 257 -16.02 -1.14 -8.35
CA ARG A 257 -17.40 -1.24 -7.83
C ARG A 257 -17.70 -0.21 -6.72
N ALA A 258 -16.70 0.20 -5.96
CA ALA A 258 -16.82 1.25 -4.94
C ALA A 258 -16.70 2.67 -5.52
N GLY A 259 -16.31 2.84 -6.79
CA GLY A 259 -16.10 4.14 -7.42
C GLY A 259 -14.88 4.91 -6.90
N LEU A 260 -13.89 4.22 -6.32
CA LEU A 260 -12.79 4.85 -5.56
C LEU A 260 -11.46 4.95 -6.33
N ALA A 261 -11.42 4.62 -7.63
CA ALA A 261 -10.19 4.50 -8.44
C ALA A 261 -9.11 5.57 -8.18
N GLY A 262 -9.43 6.86 -8.40
CA GLY A 262 -8.50 7.98 -8.18
C GLY A 262 -8.13 8.31 -6.72
N ARG A 263 -8.61 7.54 -5.74
CA ARG A 263 -8.27 7.67 -4.30
C ARG A 263 -7.46 6.48 -3.76
N ILE A 264 -7.13 5.51 -4.60
CA ILE A 264 -6.35 4.32 -4.24
C ILE A 264 -4.87 4.48 -4.60
N ALA A 265 -4.02 3.88 -3.78
CA ALA A 265 -2.66 3.51 -4.11
C ALA A 265 -2.44 2.01 -3.89
N PHE A 266 -1.35 1.49 -4.45
CA PHE A 266 -0.80 0.17 -4.09
C PHE A 266 0.63 0.33 -3.58
N ASN A 267 1.00 -0.46 -2.58
CA ASN A 267 2.38 -0.62 -2.11
C ASN A 267 2.72 -2.10 -1.95
N ASP A 268 3.85 -2.55 -2.49
CA ASP A 268 4.44 -3.87 -2.22
C ASP A 268 5.91 -3.91 -2.71
N GLY A 269 6.66 -4.96 -2.35
CA GLY A 269 8.00 -5.23 -2.90
C GLY A 269 7.99 -6.14 -4.15
N ASN A 270 6.86 -6.77 -4.45
CA ASN A 270 6.61 -7.55 -5.65
C ASN A 270 6.27 -6.61 -6.82
N PHE A 271 7.23 -6.47 -7.73
CA PHE A 271 7.13 -5.55 -8.86
C PHE A 271 6.04 -5.97 -9.86
N GLU A 272 5.83 -7.28 -10.03
CA GLU A 272 4.84 -7.87 -10.92
C GLU A 272 3.40 -7.57 -10.46
N LEU A 273 3.10 -7.69 -9.15
CA LEU A 273 1.80 -7.33 -8.59
C LEU A 273 1.50 -5.83 -8.72
N LEU A 274 2.50 -4.97 -8.54
CA LEU A 274 2.35 -3.52 -8.75
C LEU A 274 2.15 -3.15 -10.23
N MET A 275 2.80 -3.86 -11.15
CA MET A 275 2.58 -3.70 -12.58
C MET A 275 1.17 -4.14 -13.00
N GLU A 276 0.68 -5.28 -12.49
CA GLU A 276 -0.71 -5.72 -12.70
C GLU A 276 -1.71 -4.69 -12.13
N ALA A 277 -1.48 -4.20 -10.92
CA ALA A 277 -2.33 -3.20 -10.29
C ALA A 277 -2.40 -1.90 -11.11
N LYS A 278 -1.26 -1.48 -11.67
CA LYS A 278 -1.17 -0.30 -12.53
C LYS A 278 -1.82 -0.50 -13.90
N GLU A 279 -1.73 -1.69 -14.50
CA GLU A 279 -2.40 -2.00 -15.76
C GLU A 279 -3.93 -2.01 -15.59
N ARG A 280 -4.41 -2.62 -14.51
CA ARG A 280 -5.84 -2.73 -14.20
C ARG A 280 -6.46 -1.40 -13.72
N LEU A 281 -5.72 -0.61 -12.95
CA LEU A 281 -6.22 0.63 -12.36
C LEU A 281 -5.25 1.82 -12.62
N PRO A 282 -5.16 2.34 -13.86
CA PRO A 282 -4.14 3.33 -14.25
C PRO A 282 -4.24 4.71 -13.57
N GLU A 283 -5.30 4.96 -12.81
CA GLU A 283 -5.46 6.17 -11.97
C GLU A 283 -4.75 6.06 -10.62
N ALA A 284 -4.52 4.83 -10.13
CA ALA A 284 -3.93 4.59 -8.82
C ALA A 284 -2.49 5.08 -8.73
N LEU A 285 -2.08 5.50 -7.54
CA LEU A 285 -0.67 5.77 -7.25
C LEU A 285 0.04 4.45 -6.95
N ILE A 286 1.31 4.32 -7.34
CA ILE A 286 2.11 3.14 -7.07
C ILE A 286 3.31 3.55 -6.23
N PHE A 287 3.45 2.91 -5.07
CA PHE A 287 4.58 2.99 -4.17
C PHE A 287 5.34 1.67 -4.26
N TYR A 288 6.65 1.72 -4.51
CA TYR A 288 7.47 0.50 -4.56
C TYR A 288 8.23 0.32 -3.25
N ASP A 289 7.96 -0.78 -2.56
CA ASP A 289 8.54 -1.04 -1.24
C ASP A 289 9.89 -1.76 -1.37
N THR A 290 10.95 -1.22 -0.78
CA THR A 290 12.30 -1.83 -0.87
C THR A 290 12.87 -2.12 0.51
N ARG A 291 13.32 -3.35 0.77
CA ARG A 291 13.72 -3.81 2.10
C ARG A 291 15.19 -3.56 2.46
N ASP A 292 16.06 -3.43 1.46
CA ASP A 292 17.50 -3.28 1.63
C ASP A 292 18.10 -2.31 0.59
N VAL A 293 19.41 -2.10 0.69
CA VAL A 293 20.17 -1.18 -0.15
C VAL A 293 20.19 -1.59 -1.62
N GLU A 294 20.31 -2.89 -1.93
CA GLU A 294 20.36 -3.39 -3.31
C GLU A 294 18.99 -3.28 -3.99
N GLN A 295 17.92 -3.58 -3.24
CA GLN A 295 16.54 -3.36 -3.67
C GLN A 295 16.24 -1.88 -3.90
N LEU A 296 16.73 -0.99 -3.05
CA LEU A 296 16.58 0.47 -3.23
C LEU A 296 17.33 0.97 -4.46
N GLU A 297 18.64 0.72 -4.54
CA GLU A 297 19.50 1.28 -5.58
C GLU A 297 19.17 0.71 -6.97
N SER A 298 18.78 -0.57 -7.07
CA SER A 298 18.21 -1.14 -8.30
C SER A 298 16.74 -0.77 -8.53
N GLY A 299 16.01 -0.41 -7.47
CA GLY A 299 14.58 -0.13 -7.49
C GLY A 299 14.22 1.24 -8.07
N ILE A 300 15.05 2.27 -7.84
CA ILE A 300 14.83 3.61 -8.39
C ILE A 300 14.66 3.56 -9.92
N GLY A 301 15.59 2.89 -10.63
CA GLY A 301 15.53 2.76 -12.09
C GLY A 301 14.31 2.00 -12.60
N LYS A 302 13.90 0.92 -11.90
CA LYS A 302 12.69 0.15 -12.20
C LYS A 302 11.43 0.99 -12.03
N ALA A 303 11.31 1.69 -10.90
CA ALA A 303 10.16 2.53 -10.57
C ALA A 303 10.01 3.71 -11.54
N VAL A 304 11.10 4.37 -11.93
CA VAL A 304 11.09 5.43 -12.97
C VAL A 304 10.66 4.86 -14.33
N ALA A 305 11.23 3.74 -14.77
CA ALA A 305 10.88 3.11 -16.04
C ALA A 305 9.42 2.65 -16.10
N ALA A 306 8.88 2.15 -14.98
CA ALA A 306 7.46 1.81 -14.83
C ALA A 306 6.56 3.05 -14.68
N GLY A 307 7.11 4.23 -14.38
CA GLY A 307 6.36 5.44 -14.05
C GLY A 307 5.54 5.30 -12.78
N PHE A 308 6.11 4.69 -11.74
CA PHE A 308 5.54 4.68 -10.39
C PHE A 308 5.59 6.07 -9.75
N TYR A 309 4.89 6.25 -8.63
CA TYR A 309 4.74 7.56 -7.98
C TYR A 309 5.76 7.80 -6.85
N GLY A 310 6.12 6.74 -6.12
CA GLY A 310 7.11 6.83 -5.05
C GLY A 310 7.85 5.52 -4.81
N LEU A 311 8.89 5.59 -3.99
CA LEU A 311 9.66 4.44 -3.51
C LEU A 311 9.76 4.56 -1.99
N VAL A 312 9.30 3.54 -1.28
CA VAL A 312 9.14 3.55 0.17
C VAL A 312 10.09 2.52 0.75
N ALA A 313 11.16 2.99 1.37
CA ALA A 313 12.26 2.14 1.77
C ALA A 313 12.18 1.73 3.24
N HIS A 314 12.64 0.52 3.56
CA HIS A 314 12.86 0.13 4.94
C HIS A 314 13.92 1.04 5.57
N GLN A 315 13.65 1.52 6.78
CA GLN A 315 14.43 2.58 7.44
C GLN A 315 15.94 2.37 7.47
N ASP A 316 16.41 1.11 7.58
CA ASP A 316 17.85 0.79 7.66
C ASP A 316 18.60 0.94 6.33
N SER A 317 17.89 0.99 5.20
CA SER A 317 18.50 1.21 3.88
C SER A 317 18.73 2.71 3.57
N LEU A 318 18.02 3.61 4.26
CA LEU A 318 18.02 5.04 3.97
C LEU A 318 19.14 5.82 4.68
N ASN A 319 19.77 6.69 3.89
CA ASN A 319 20.59 7.81 4.34
C ASN A 319 20.19 9.07 3.53
N ARG A 320 20.80 10.23 3.83
CA ARG A 320 20.48 11.49 3.14
C ARG A 320 20.70 11.38 1.62
N GLU A 321 21.75 10.67 1.23
CA GLU A 321 22.19 10.47 -0.15
C GLU A 321 21.16 9.67 -0.96
N ARG A 322 20.58 8.62 -0.38
CA ARG A 322 19.52 7.81 -1.02
C ARG A 322 18.17 8.51 -1.04
N VAL A 323 17.81 9.25 0.03
CA VAL A 323 16.60 10.09 0.03
C VAL A 323 16.68 11.15 -1.09
N ALA A 324 17.85 11.78 -1.27
CA ALA A 324 18.10 12.68 -2.39
C ALA A 324 18.01 11.95 -3.74
N ALA A 325 18.66 10.78 -3.90
CA ALA A 325 18.62 10.02 -5.15
C ALA A 325 17.20 9.59 -5.59
N ILE A 326 16.31 9.24 -4.65
CA ILE A 326 14.90 8.93 -4.94
C ILE A 326 14.17 10.20 -5.43
N ALA A 327 14.37 11.33 -4.76
CA ALA A 327 13.73 12.61 -5.11
C ALA A 327 14.27 13.20 -6.44
N GLU A 328 15.57 13.11 -6.69
CA GLU A 328 16.22 13.54 -7.94
C GLU A 328 15.78 12.68 -9.15
N ALA A 329 15.43 11.42 -8.91
CA ALA A 329 14.79 10.56 -9.91
C ALA A 329 13.32 10.89 -10.17
N GLY A 330 12.72 11.84 -9.43
CA GLY A 330 11.33 12.27 -9.59
C GLY A 330 10.29 11.37 -8.90
N LEU A 331 10.73 10.50 -7.98
CA LEU A 331 9.87 9.66 -7.15
C LEU A 331 9.64 10.31 -5.78
N GLU A 332 8.44 10.15 -5.21
CA GLU A 332 8.17 10.55 -3.81
C GLU A 332 8.97 9.66 -2.83
N PRO A 333 9.88 10.23 -2.00
CA PRO A 333 10.66 9.44 -1.05
C PRO A 333 9.83 9.09 0.18
N GLY A 334 9.68 7.80 0.43
CA GLY A 334 8.97 7.25 1.58
C GLY A 334 9.84 6.38 2.50
N VAL A 335 9.39 6.18 3.74
CA VAL A 335 10.01 5.27 4.71
C VAL A 335 8.98 4.39 5.44
N TRP A 336 9.34 3.14 5.72
CA TRP A 336 8.58 2.21 6.57
C TRP A 336 9.50 1.39 7.51
N THR A 337 9.04 0.90 8.67
CA THR A 337 7.92 1.41 9.49
C THR A 337 8.55 2.20 10.65
N VAL A 338 8.23 3.49 10.78
CA VAL A 338 8.96 4.41 11.67
C VAL A 338 8.08 4.89 12.81
N ASN A 339 8.37 4.42 14.03
CA ASN A 339 7.54 4.65 15.21
C ASN A 339 8.22 5.50 16.30
N ASP A 340 9.56 5.49 16.35
CA ASP A 340 10.35 6.33 17.25
C ASP A 340 10.41 7.79 16.78
N GLU A 341 10.25 8.72 17.73
CA GLU A 341 10.32 10.17 17.47
C GLU A 341 11.69 10.61 16.94
N THR A 342 12.78 10.01 17.42
CA THR A 342 14.14 10.38 17.00
C THR A 342 14.38 10.01 15.53
N ALA A 343 13.93 8.83 15.12
CA ALA A 343 13.92 8.37 13.75
C ALA A 343 12.98 9.20 12.86
N MET A 344 11.75 9.51 13.31
CA MET A 344 10.84 10.41 12.60
C MET A 344 11.48 11.76 12.31
N ARG A 345 12.05 12.42 13.34
CA ARG A 345 12.76 13.70 13.20
C ARG A 345 13.92 13.60 12.21
N ARG A 346 14.77 12.57 12.36
CA ARG A 346 15.92 12.31 11.47
C ARG A 346 15.51 12.17 10.00
N PHE A 347 14.44 11.43 9.70
CA PHE A 347 13.98 11.23 8.32
C PHE A 347 13.30 12.48 7.74
N LEU A 348 12.55 13.25 8.55
CA LEU A 348 12.05 14.57 8.14
C LEU A 348 13.23 15.50 7.79
N ASP A 349 14.29 15.51 8.60
CA ASP A 349 15.50 16.31 8.35
C ASP A 349 16.34 15.80 7.17
N MET A 350 16.12 14.56 6.72
CA MET A 350 16.69 14.01 5.47
C MET A 350 15.90 14.39 4.22
N GLY A 351 14.67 14.90 4.36
CA GLY A 351 13.77 15.21 3.24
C GLY A 351 12.81 14.08 2.86
N VAL A 352 12.63 13.06 3.71
CA VAL A 352 11.59 12.04 3.50
C VAL A 352 10.22 12.70 3.63
N TYR A 353 9.34 12.46 2.66
CA TYR A 353 8.01 13.05 2.64
C TYR A 353 6.94 12.09 3.19
N ARG A 354 6.94 10.84 2.71
CA ARG A 354 5.97 9.81 3.09
C ARG A 354 6.48 8.92 4.22
N PHE A 355 5.60 8.63 5.18
CA PHE A 355 5.91 7.78 6.33
C PHE A 355 4.80 6.78 6.55
N TYR A 356 5.16 5.50 6.63
CA TYR A 356 4.29 4.45 7.14
C TYR A 356 4.66 4.26 8.62
N THR A 357 3.69 4.46 9.50
CA THR A 357 3.91 4.48 10.96
C THR A 357 2.74 3.90 11.71
N ASP A 358 3.03 3.16 12.78
CA ASP A 358 2.04 2.66 13.74
C ASP A 358 1.54 3.77 14.68
N CYS A 359 2.23 4.92 14.68
CA CYS A 359 2.06 6.02 15.62
C CYS A 359 1.71 7.35 14.89
N PRO A 360 0.68 7.41 14.02
CA PRO A 360 0.39 8.57 13.18
C PRO A 360 0.19 9.87 13.97
N ALA A 361 -0.41 9.82 15.18
CA ALA A 361 -0.59 10.98 16.05
C ALA A 361 0.73 11.63 16.46
N ARG A 362 1.78 10.83 16.73
CA ARG A 362 3.13 11.30 17.03
C ARG A 362 3.71 12.05 15.83
N LEU A 363 3.62 11.47 14.63
CA LEU A 363 4.19 12.08 13.43
C LEU A 363 3.46 13.36 13.00
N LEU A 364 2.12 13.40 13.09
CA LEU A 364 1.35 14.61 12.77
C LEU A 364 1.81 15.80 13.63
N LYS A 365 1.92 15.60 14.95
CA LYS A 365 2.42 16.60 15.91
C LYS A 365 3.87 17.06 15.61
N LEU A 366 4.71 16.21 15.01
CA LEU A 366 6.06 16.59 14.56
C LEU A 366 6.06 17.43 13.27
N LYS A 367 4.99 17.37 12.47
CA LYS A 367 4.82 18.13 11.23
C LYS A 367 4.01 19.42 11.44
N GLU A 368 3.19 19.52 12.48
CA GLU A 368 2.56 20.78 12.94
C GLU A 368 3.57 21.84 13.39
N GLY A 369 4.74 21.41 13.88
CA GLY A 369 5.81 22.28 14.38
C GLY A 369 6.94 22.57 13.38
N ARG A 370 6.68 22.51 12.07
CA ARG A 370 7.65 22.68 10.98
C ARG A 370 7.10 23.53 9.83
#